data_AF-A0A382BST7-F1
#
_entry.id   AF-A0A382BST7-F1
#
_cell.length_a   1.000
_cell.length_b   1.000
_cell.length_c   1.000
_cell.angle_alpha   90.00
_cell.angle_beta   90.00
_cell.angle_gamma   90.00
#
_symmetry.space_group_name_H-M   'P 1'
#
loop_
_entity.id
_entity.type
_entity.pdbx_description
1 polymer ?
#
loop_
_entity_poly.entity_id
_entity_poly.type
_entity_poly.pdbx_seq_one_letter_code
_entity_poly.pdbx_strand_id
1 'polypeptide(L)'
;MKDSNVEKVIGQLREREARGLQKYGTNTDRPDLSTLEWLQHLQEELMDGAVYIERLKQDIAHIEKLPEGQEKYNEYRNWKKKLPIPMLHNFESTYYDL
;
A
#
# COMPACT_ATOMS: atom_id res chain seq x y z
N MET A 1 -17.83 15.09 15.05
CA MET A 1 -17.80 13.67 14.63
C MET A 1 -16.36 13.35 14.25
N LYS A 2 -15.81 12.21 14.67
CA LYS A 2 -14.44 11.79 14.28
C LYS A 2 -14.50 10.94 13.02
N ASP A 3 -13.43 10.99 12.22
CA ASP A 3 -13.31 10.16 11.01
C ASP A 3 -13.18 8.68 11.38
N SER A 4 -14.08 7.85 10.86
CA SER A 4 -14.16 6.43 11.21
C SER A 4 -13.00 5.61 10.67
N ASN A 5 -12.36 6.02 9.56
CA ASN A 5 -11.17 5.37 9.02
C ASN A 5 -9.95 5.71 9.88
N VAL A 6 -9.83 6.97 10.32
CA VAL A 6 -8.77 7.38 11.25
C VAL A 6 -8.85 6.58 12.56
N GLU A 7 -10.03 6.43 13.15
CA GLU A 7 -10.20 5.66 14.38
C GLU A 7 -9.86 4.17 14.20
N LYS A 8 -10.15 3.58 13.03
CA LYS A 8 -9.74 2.20 12.71
C LYS A 8 -8.22 2.06 12.65
N VAL A 9 -7.53 2.98 11.99
CA VAL A 9 -6.07 2.96 11.90
C VAL A 9 -5.44 3.11 13.29
N ILE A 10 -5.97 4.01 14.12
CA ILE A 10 -5.54 4.16 15.52
C ILE A 10 -5.71 2.84 16.30
N GLY A 11 -6.83 2.15 16.13
CA GLY A 11 -7.06 0.84 16.73
C GLY A 11 -5.99 -0.19 16.33
N GLN A 12 -5.71 -0.29 15.02
CA GLN A 12 -4.69 -1.20 14.50
C GLN A 12 -3.29 -0.90 15.05
N LEU A 13 -2.93 0.39 15.18
CA LEU A 13 -1.64 0.81 15.76
C LEU A 13 -1.52 0.35 17.21
N ARG A 14 -2.55 0.55 18.02
CA ARG A 14 -2.58 0.10 19.44
C ARG A 14 -2.49 -1.41 19.57
N GLU A 15 -3.16 -2.16 18.71
CA GLU A 15 -3.06 -3.62 18.71
C GLU A 15 -1.65 -4.10 18.32
N ARG A 16 -1.01 -3.44 17.34
CA ARG A 16 0.38 -3.75 16.96
C ARG A 16 1.34 -3.42 18.09
N GLU A 17 1.16 -2.29 18.76
CA GLU A 17 1.93 -1.91 19.95
C GLU A 17 1.81 -2.97 21.05
N ALA A 18 0.58 -3.39 21.39
CA ALA A 18 0.35 -4.41 22.42
C ALA A 18 1.02 -5.76 22.08
N ARG A 19 0.95 -6.19 20.80
CA ARG A 19 1.65 -7.41 20.34
C ARG A 19 3.16 -7.25 20.38
N GLY A 20 3.69 -6.09 19.98
CA GLY A 20 5.12 -5.78 20.06
C GLY A 20 5.62 -5.83 21.51
N LEU A 21 4.88 -5.20 22.42
CA LEU A 21 5.19 -5.23 23.85
C LEU A 21 5.16 -6.67 24.41
N GLN A 22 4.17 -7.48 24.03
CA GLN A 22 4.11 -8.89 24.44
C GLN A 22 5.28 -9.72 23.90
N LYS A 23 5.69 -9.48 22.64
CA LYS A 23 6.74 -10.24 21.96
C LYS A 23 8.15 -9.86 22.42
N TYR A 24 8.41 -8.58 22.61
CA TYR A 24 9.75 -8.04 22.86
C TYR A 24 9.95 -7.55 24.30
N GLY A 25 8.88 -7.49 25.10
CA GLY A 25 8.92 -6.96 26.48
C GLY A 25 9.16 -5.45 26.54
N THR A 26 9.19 -4.76 25.40
CA THR A 26 9.47 -3.33 25.28
C THR A 26 8.73 -2.72 24.08
N ASN A 27 8.58 -1.40 24.06
CA ASN A 27 7.97 -0.64 22.97
C ASN A 27 9.05 0.08 22.13
N THR A 28 8.65 1.07 21.32
CA THR A 28 9.58 1.88 20.52
C THR A 28 10.43 2.85 21.34
N ASP A 29 10.17 3.01 22.63
CA ASP A 29 10.99 3.84 23.54
C ASP A 29 12.20 3.07 24.08
N ARG A 30 12.44 1.85 23.60
CA ARG A 30 13.57 1.01 23.97
C ARG A 30 14.91 1.71 23.64
N PRO A 31 15.88 1.73 24.57
CA PRO A 31 17.16 2.42 24.37
C PRO A 31 18.26 1.51 23.79
N ASP A 32 17.97 0.23 23.55
CA ASP A 32 18.96 -0.82 23.24
C ASP A 32 19.22 -1.04 21.75
N LEU A 33 18.49 -0.35 20.86
CA LEU A 33 18.76 -0.33 19.42
C LEU A 33 19.45 0.96 18.99
N SER A 34 20.48 0.81 18.16
CA SER A 34 21.11 1.93 17.44
C SER A 34 20.22 2.44 16.30
N THR A 35 20.49 3.67 15.83
CA THR A 35 19.81 4.23 14.66
C THR A 35 19.92 3.33 13.42
N LEU A 36 21.05 2.65 13.24
CA LEU A 36 21.26 1.77 12.09
C LEU A 36 20.37 0.52 12.17
N GLU A 37 20.23 -0.07 13.36
CA GLU A 37 19.32 -1.22 13.56
C GLU A 37 17.86 -0.82 13.36
N TRP A 38 17.46 0.38 13.81
CA TRP A 38 16.14 0.92 13.50
C TRP A 38 15.89 1.09 12.01
N LEU A 39 16.87 1.62 11.28
CA LEU A 39 16.78 1.76 9.82
C LEU A 39 16.75 0.40 9.11
N GLN A 40 17.48 -0.59 9.62
CA GLN A 40 17.45 -1.95 9.10
C GLN A 40 16.06 -2.57 9.26
N HIS A 41 15.44 -2.47 10.45
CA HIS A 41 14.08 -2.95 10.66
C HIS A 41 13.05 -2.22 9.81
N LEU A 42 13.19 -0.90 9.64
CA LEU A 42 12.33 -0.16 8.73
C LEU A 42 12.49 -0.64 7.28
N GLN A 43 13.72 -0.88 6.82
CA GLN A 43 13.97 -1.39 5.47
C GLN A 43 13.32 -2.76 5.27
N GLU A 44 13.44 -3.65 6.24
CA GLU A 44 12.82 -4.99 6.22
C GLU A 44 11.28 -4.90 6.10
N GLU A 45 10.64 -4.10 6.94
CA GLU A 45 9.17 -3.92 6.89
C GLU A 45 8.71 -3.27 5.57
N LEU A 46 9.51 -2.37 4.99
CA LEU A 46 9.23 -1.78 3.67
C LEU A 46 9.38 -2.81 2.53
N MET A 47 10.34 -3.73 2.63
CA MET A 47 10.48 -4.84 1.67
C MET A 47 9.27 -5.78 1.72
N ASP A 48 8.77 -6.12 2.92
CA ASP A 48 7.53 -6.89 3.08
C ASP A 48 6.34 -6.16 2.44
N GLY A 49 6.25 -4.85 2.64
CA GLY A 49 5.28 -3.99 1.96
C GLY A 49 5.38 -4.05 0.42
N ALA A 50 6.60 -4.02 -0.13
CA ALA A 50 6.84 -4.15 -1.56
C ALA A 50 6.40 -5.52 -2.12
N VAL A 51 6.62 -6.60 -1.36
CA VAL A 51 6.15 -7.95 -1.72
C VAL A 51 4.61 -7.99 -1.79
N TYR A 52 3.91 -7.38 -0.84
CA TYR A 52 2.45 -7.29 -0.89
C TYR A 52 1.94 -6.48 -2.08
N ILE A 53 2.61 -5.37 -2.40
CA ILE A 53 2.28 -4.59 -3.60
C ILE A 53 2.42 -5.46 -4.86
N GLU A 54 3.51 -6.23 -4.98
CA GLU A 54 3.72 -7.10 -6.14
C GLU A 54 2.65 -8.19 -6.25
N ARG A 55 2.27 -8.82 -5.13
CA ARG A 55 1.17 -9.80 -5.09
C ARG A 55 -0.16 -9.18 -5.54
N LEU A 56 -0.49 -7.98 -5.06
CA LEU A 56 -1.72 -7.26 -5.42
C LEU A 56 -1.74 -6.83 -6.88
N LYS A 57 -0.59 -6.40 -7.44
CA LYS A 57 -0.46 -6.13 -8.88
C LYS A 57 -0.79 -7.37 -9.70
N GLN A 58 -0.36 -8.56 -9.28
CA GLN A 58 -0.70 -9.82 -9.95
C GLN A 58 -2.20 -10.13 -9.87
N ASP A 59 -2.85 -9.88 -8.73
CA ASP A 59 -4.32 -10.03 -8.59
C ASP A 59 -5.06 -9.10 -9.55
N ILE A 60 -4.66 -7.82 -9.61
CA ILE A 60 -5.25 -6.84 -10.53
C ILE A 60 -5.04 -7.25 -11.98
N ALA A 61 -3.81 -7.61 -12.36
CA ALA A 61 -3.49 -8.06 -13.72
C ALA A 61 -4.25 -9.34 -14.10
N HIS A 62 -4.54 -10.21 -13.14
CA HIS A 62 -5.38 -11.38 -13.36
C HIS A 62 -6.85 -10.99 -13.57
N ILE A 63 -7.40 -10.12 -12.72
CA ILE A 63 -8.77 -9.60 -12.85
C ILE A 63 -8.97 -8.89 -14.19
N GLU A 64 -8.01 -8.06 -14.62
CA GLU A 64 -8.03 -7.37 -15.91
C GLU A 64 -8.03 -8.33 -17.11
N LYS A 65 -7.50 -9.55 -16.96
CA LYS A 65 -7.54 -10.57 -18.03
C LYS A 65 -8.87 -11.31 -18.11
N LEU A 66 -9.72 -11.24 -17.09
CA LEU A 66 -11.07 -11.83 -17.14
C LEU A 66 -11.95 -11.01 -18.11
N PRO A 67 -12.86 -11.64 -18.88
CA PRO A 67 -13.71 -10.94 -19.84
C PRO A 67 -14.49 -9.77 -19.22
N GLU A 68 -15.06 -9.99 -18.03
CA GLU A 68 -15.78 -8.97 -17.25
C GLU A 68 -14.87 -7.85 -16.75
N GLY A 69 -13.61 -8.17 -16.44
CA GLY A 69 -12.58 -7.21 -16.05
C GLY A 69 -12.14 -6.34 -17.22
N GLN A 70 -11.98 -6.94 -18.41
CA GLN A 70 -11.68 -6.20 -19.64
C GLN A 70 -12.80 -5.22 -20.00
N GLU A 71 -14.06 -5.63 -19.86
CA GLU A 71 -15.21 -4.77 -20.11
C GLU A 71 -15.22 -3.55 -19.18
N LYS A 72 -15.11 -3.78 -17.86
CA LYS A 72 -15.02 -2.70 -16.86
C LYS A 72 -13.79 -1.80 -17.05
N TYR A 73 -12.64 -2.36 -17.40
CA TYR A 73 -11.43 -1.59 -17.68
C TYR A 73 -11.62 -0.69 -18.90
N ASN A 74 -12.25 -1.21 -19.97
CA ASN A 74 -12.58 -0.43 -21.15
C ASN A 74 -13.58 0.70 -20.85
N GLU A 75 -14.59 0.45 -20.01
CA GLU A 75 -15.51 1.48 -19.53
C GLU A 75 -14.78 2.59 -18.76
N TYR A 76 -13.92 2.23 -17.80
CA TYR A 76 -13.10 3.17 -17.04
C TYR A 76 -12.20 3.99 -17.97
N ARG A 77 -11.49 3.35 -18.91
CA ARG A 77 -10.64 4.03 -19.90
C ARG A 77 -11.44 5.01 -20.76
N ASN A 78 -12.64 4.63 -21.19
CA ASN A 78 -13.52 5.48 -21.99
C ASN A 78 -14.11 6.65 -21.17
N TRP A 79 -14.41 6.44 -19.90
CA TRP A 79 -14.80 7.50 -18.98
C TRP A 79 -13.64 8.48 -18.72
N LYS A 80 -12.42 7.96 -18.47
CA LYS A 80 -11.21 8.75 -18.24
C LYS A 80 -10.86 9.67 -19.41
N LYS A 81 -11.06 9.22 -20.67
CA LYS A 81 -10.89 10.04 -21.89
C LYS A 81 -11.83 11.25 -21.97
N LYS A 82 -12.96 11.22 -21.26
CA LYS A 82 -13.94 12.32 -21.22
C LYS A 82 -13.62 13.34 -20.13
N LEU A 83 -12.63 13.06 -19.27
CA LEU A 83 -12.20 13.97 -18.23
C LEU A 83 -11.28 15.05 -18.82
N PRO A 84 -11.54 16.35 -18.57
CA PRO A 84 -10.67 17.42 -19.01
C PRO A 84 -9.48 17.56 -18.05
N ILE A 85 -8.58 16.57 -18.01
CA ILE A 85 -7.42 16.58 -17.10
C ILE A 85 -6.11 16.54 -17.90
N PRO A 86 -5.48 17.70 -18.16
CA PRO A 86 -4.25 17.80 -18.97
C PRO A 86 -2.99 17.18 -18.32
N MET A 87 -2.97 16.92 -17.01
CA MET A 87 -1.74 16.52 -16.29
C MET A 87 -1.51 15.02 -16.11
N LEU A 88 -2.52 14.16 -16.28
CA LEU A 88 -2.39 12.72 -15.98
C LEU A 88 -1.96 11.84 -17.17
N HIS A 89 -2.01 12.36 -18.40
CA HIS A 89 -1.65 11.57 -19.59
C HIS A 89 -0.16 11.22 -19.67
N ASN A 90 0.74 11.98 -19.04
CA ASN A 90 2.20 11.77 -19.16
C ASN A 90 2.78 10.79 -18.13
N PHE A 91 2.00 10.32 -17.16
CA PHE A 91 2.53 9.51 -16.06
C PHE A 91 2.37 7.98 -16.27
N GLU A 92 1.39 7.54 -17.07
CA GLU A 92 1.10 6.10 -17.25
C GLU A 92 1.88 5.44 -18.40
N SER A 93 2.34 6.22 -19.40
CA SER A 93 3.09 5.67 -20.56
C SER A 93 4.47 5.14 -20.20
N THR A 94 5.06 5.55 -19.08
CA THR A 94 6.41 5.14 -18.69
C THR A 94 6.43 3.95 -17.73
N TYR A 95 5.28 3.53 -17.19
CA TYR A 95 5.21 2.52 -16.12
C TYR A 95 4.71 1.15 -16.59
N TYR A 96 4.01 1.08 -17.72
CA TYR A 96 3.49 -0.17 -18.30
C TYR A 96 4.22 -0.65 -19.56
N ASP A 97 5.20 0.13 -20.05
CA ASP A 97 6.05 -0.22 -21.20
C ASP A 97 7.47 -0.69 -20.78
N LEU A 98 7.65 -1.11 -19.51
CA LEU A 98 8.85 -1.79 -18.98
C LEU A 98 8.56 -3.23 -18.59
#